data_AF-A0A2I1GQN5-F1
#
_entry.id   AF-A0A2I1GQN5-F1
#
_cell.length_a   1.000
_cell.length_b   1.000
_cell.length_c   1.000
_cell.angle_alpha   90.00
_cell.angle_beta   90.00
_cell.angle_gamma   90.00
#
_symmetry.space_group_name_H-M   'P 1'
#
loop_
_entity.id
_entity.type
_entity.pdbx_description
1 polymer ?
#
loop_
_entity_poly.entity_id
_entity_poly.type
_entity_poly.pdbx_seq_one_letter_code
_entity_poly.pdbx_strand_id
1 'polypeptide(L)'
;MPRISKQVCHLKRAREIQAQKLKEKKNDKRRTERLTNKEQFSLISSIQKLSEEELPAANHLIRTMHYPKGPNKGKLISPYFQNKAQEYVLQNLYKNKTSITSLQETNNKMVSKIKQL
;
A
#
# COMPACT_ATOMS: atom_id res chain seq x y z
N MET A 1 -29.12 -33.15 -44.45
CA MET A 1 -28.21 -32.34 -43.61
C MET A 1 -27.21 -33.27 -42.91
N PRO A 2 -25.89 -32.98 -42.92
CA PRO A 2 -24.92 -33.84 -42.27
C PRO A 2 -25.07 -33.77 -40.74
N ARG A 3 -25.25 -34.92 -40.07
CA ARG A 3 -25.28 -35.00 -38.60
C ARG A 3 -23.86 -34.88 -38.07
N ILE A 4 -23.57 -33.75 -37.43
CA ILE A 4 -22.28 -33.51 -36.77
C ILE A 4 -22.13 -34.52 -35.63
N SER A 5 -21.00 -35.21 -35.59
CA SER A 5 -20.73 -36.18 -34.53
C SER A 5 -20.59 -35.48 -33.18
N LYS A 6 -21.02 -36.14 -32.10
CA LYS A 6 -20.92 -35.60 -30.73
C LYS A 6 -19.49 -35.15 -30.41
N GLN A 7 -18.49 -35.90 -30.87
CA GLN A 7 -17.07 -35.59 -30.70
C GLN A 7 -16.67 -34.25 -31.33
N VAL A 8 -17.16 -33.94 -32.53
CA VAL A 8 -16.88 -32.66 -33.21
C VAL A 8 -17.50 -31.49 -32.44
N CYS A 9 -18.70 -31.67 -31.88
CA CYS A 9 -19.32 -30.67 -31.00
C CYS A 9 -18.49 -30.44 -29.72
N HIS A 10 -18.02 -31.50 -29.06
CA HIS A 10 -17.18 -31.38 -27.87
C HIS A 10 -15.85 -30.67 -28.18
N LEU A 11 -15.20 -31.01 -29.29
CA LEU A 11 -13.95 -30.37 -29.72
C LEU A 11 -14.16 -28.87 -30.02
N LYS A 12 -15.26 -28.51 -30.70
CA LYS A 12 -15.61 -27.13 -30.98
C LYS A 12 -15.82 -26.33 -29.68
N ARG A 13 -16.55 -26.90 -28.72
CA ARG A 13 -16.79 -26.28 -27.41
C ARG A 13 -15.50 -26.12 -26.60
N ALA A 14 -14.61 -27.12 -26.61
CA ALA A 14 -13.32 -27.04 -25.93
C ALA A 14 -12.43 -25.91 -26.49
N ARG A 15 -12.38 -25.77 -27.82
CA ARG A 15 -11.65 -24.67 -28.49
C ARG A 15 -12.23 -23.30 -28.14
N GLU A 16 -13.55 -23.19 -28.09
CA GLU A 16 -14.25 -21.96 -27.73
C GLU A 16 -13.97 -21.52 -26.28
N ILE A 17 -14.00 -22.47 -25.34
CA ILE A 17 -13.64 -22.24 -23.93
C ILE A 17 -12.18 -21.78 -23.81
N GLN A 18 -11.25 -22.40 -24.55
CA GLN A 18 -9.84 -21.98 -24.55
C GLN A 18 -9.68 -20.55 -25.11
N ALA A 19 -10.38 -20.23 -26.21
CA ALA A 19 -10.34 -18.90 -26.80
C ALA A 19 -10.90 -17.83 -25.84
N GLN A 20 -11.98 -18.13 -25.10
CA GLN A 20 -12.53 -17.25 -24.07
C GLN A 20 -11.53 -17.01 -22.94
N LYS A 21 -10.92 -18.05 -22.37
CA LYS A 21 -9.89 -17.94 -21.32
C LYS A 21 -8.68 -17.11 -21.75
N LEU A 22 -8.25 -17.23 -23.02
CA LEU A 22 -7.17 -16.43 -23.57
C LEU A 22 -7.54 -14.94 -23.70
N LYS A 23 -8.79 -14.64 -24.09
CA LYS A 23 -9.30 -13.26 -24.16
C LYS A 23 -9.42 -12.64 -22.77
N GLU A 24 -9.90 -13.38 -21.78
CA GLU A 24 -9.99 -12.95 -20.37
C GLU A 24 -8.60 -12.59 -19.83
N LYS A 25 -7.61 -13.49 -19.95
CA LYS A 25 -6.22 -13.21 -19.54
C LYS A 25 -5.63 -11.94 -20.18
N LYS A 26 -5.91 -11.71 -21.47
CA LYS A 26 -5.45 -10.49 -22.17
C LYS A 26 -6.16 -9.24 -21.64
N ASN A 27 -7.44 -9.32 -21.32
CA ASN A 27 -8.21 -8.21 -20.77
C ASN A 27 -7.78 -7.87 -19.34
N ASP A 28 -7.51 -8.88 -18.51
CA ASP A 28 -7.00 -8.66 -17.15
C ASP A 28 -5.63 -7.98 -17.18
N LYS A 29 -4.71 -8.44 -18.04
CA LYS A 29 -3.42 -7.78 -18.24
C LYS A 29 -3.58 -6.30 -18.63
N ARG A 30 -4.45 -6.01 -19.60
CA ARG A 30 -4.75 -4.62 -20.04
C ARG A 30 -5.36 -3.77 -18.93
N ARG A 31 -6.19 -4.36 -18.07
CA ARG A 31 -6.77 -3.66 -16.90
C ARG A 31 -5.68 -3.34 -15.88
N THR A 32 -4.82 -4.29 -15.56
CA THR A 32 -3.67 -4.08 -14.67
C THR A 32 -2.74 -2.99 -15.21
N GLU A 33 -2.37 -3.04 -16.49
CA GLU A 33 -1.54 -1.99 -17.14
C GLU A 33 -2.19 -0.60 -17.07
N ARG A 34 -3.51 -0.51 -17.27
CA ARG A 34 -4.23 0.77 -17.12
C ARG A 34 -4.23 1.28 -15.69
N LEU A 35 -4.36 0.40 -14.69
CA LEU A 35 -4.33 0.77 -13.28
C LEU A 35 -2.94 1.27 -12.88
N THR A 36 -1.88 0.56 -13.27
CA THR A 36 -0.50 0.98 -12.99
C THR A 36 -0.18 2.34 -13.61
N ASN A 37 -0.68 2.61 -14.83
CA ASN A 37 -0.48 3.90 -15.47
C ASN A 37 -1.18 5.03 -14.71
N LYS A 38 -2.40 4.80 -14.20
CA LYS A 38 -3.12 5.81 -13.42
C LYS A 38 -2.40 6.15 -12.12
N GLU A 39 -1.91 5.14 -11.41
CA GLU A 39 -1.14 5.33 -10.17
C GLU A 39 0.16 6.11 -10.43
N GLN A 40 0.87 5.78 -11.51
CA GLN A 40 2.06 6.53 -11.93
C GLN A 40 1.76 7.99 -12.25
N PHE A 41 0.72 8.25 -13.05
CA PHE A 41 0.31 9.63 -13.35
C PHE A 41 -0.09 10.40 -12.09
N SER A 42 -0.79 9.74 -11.16
CA SER A 42 -1.14 10.37 -9.89
C SER A 42 0.09 10.71 -9.06
N LEU A 43 1.08 9.82 -9.00
CA LEU A 43 2.33 10.07 -8.28
C LEU A 43 3.12 11.22 -8.91
N ILE A 44 3.27 11.21 -10.24
CA ILE A 44 3.96 12.28 -10.98
C ILE A 44 3.26 13.62 -10.75
N SER A 45 1.93 13.66 -10.81
CA SER A 45 1.17 14.88 -10.55
C SER A 45 1.38 15.41 -9.13
N SER A 46 1.43 14.54 -8.13
CA SER A 46 1.72 14.94 -6.75
C SER A 46 3.12 15.52 -6.60
N ILE A 47 4.13 14.92 -7.24
CA ILE A 47 5.51 15.43 -7.23
C ILE A 47 5.59 16.79 -7.93
N GLN A 48 4.89 16.98 -9.05
CA GLN A 48 4.86 18.25 -9.78
C GLN A 48 4.19 19.40 -9.01
N LYS A 49 3.37 19.09 -8.00
CA LYS A 49 2.69 20.09 -7.16
C LYS A 49 3.52 20.54 -5.97
N LEU A 50 4.61 19.85 -5.64
CA LEU A 50 5.50 20.24 -4.55
C LEU A 50 6.15 21.58 -4.85
N SER A 51 6.36 22.40 -3.82
CA SER A 51 7.13 23.63 -3.96
C SER A 51 8.61 23.33 -4.19
N GLU A 52 9.35 24.29 -4.73
CA GLU A 52 10.80 24.15 -4.95
C GLU A 52 11.55 23.89 -3.63
N GLU A 53 11.06 24.43 -2.52
CA GLU A 53 11.62 24.25 -1.18
C GLU A 53 11.41 22.84 -0.62
N GLU A 54 10.28 22.20 -0.95
CA GLU A 54 9.94 20.85 -0.49
C GLU A 54 10.62 19.76 -1.33
N LEU A 55 11.05 20.08 -2.55
CA LEU A 55 11.60 19.12 -3.51
C LEU A 55 12.86 18.39 -2.99
N PRO A 56 13.85 19.06 -2.36
CA PRO A 56 14.98 18.37 -1.72
C PRO A 56 14.55 17.43 -0.60
N ALA A 57 13.59 17.84 0.23
CA ALA A 57 13.08 17.06 1.34
C ALA A 57 12.32 15.81 0.85
N ALA A 58 11.46 15.97 -0.16
CA ALA A 58 10.74 14.86 -0.79
C ALA A 58 11.70 13.87 -1.47
N ASN A 59 12.71 14.36 -2.18
CA ASN A 59 13.74 13.50 -2.79
C ASN A 59 14.52 12.72 -1.74
N HIS A 60 14.89 13.38 -0.63
CA HIS A 60 15.53 12.72 0.50
C HIS A 60 14.62 11.64 1.11
N LEU A 61 13.34 11.92 1.33
CA LEU A 61 12.37 10.96 1.84
C LEU A 61 12.27 9.71 0.95
N ILE A 62 12.13 9.89 -0.36
CA ILE A 62 12.07 8.77 -1.31
C ILE A 62 13.35 7.93 -1.20
N ARG A 63 14.54 8.55 -1.17
CA ARG A 63 15.81 7.82 -1.01
C ARG A 63 15.89 7.04 0.30
N THR A 64 15.45 7.65 1.41
CA THR A 64 15.45 7.03 2.74
C THR A 64 14.47 5.86 2.84
N MET A 65 13.37 5.90 2.09
CA MET A 65 12.36 4.85 2.05
C MET A 65 12.76 3.62 1.21
N HIS A 66 14.03 3.51 0.81
CA HIS A 66 14.58 2.31 0.18
C HIS A 66 15.45 1.52 1.16
N TYR A 67 15.49 0.19 1.01
CA TYR A 67 16.41 -0.61 1.78
C TYR A 67 17.87 -0.24 1.43
N PRO A 68 18.69 0.18 2.41
CA PRO A 68 20.06 0.62 2.13
C PRO A 68 21.02 -0.55 1.87
N LYS A 69 20.72 -1.72 2.43
CA LYS A 69 21.57 -2.92 2.42
C LYS A 69 20.71 -4.20 2.37
N GLY A 70 21.37 -5.33 2.11
CA GLY A 70 20.76 -6.66 2.12
C GLY A 70 20.10 -7.07 0.80
N PRO A 71 19.39 -8.21 0.78
CA PRO A 71 18.82 -8.79 -0.45
C PRO A 71 17.77 -7.91 -1.15
N ASN A 72 17.15 -7.01 -0.39
CA ASN A 72 16.14 -6.08 -0.90
C ASN A 72 16.72 -4.68 -1.17
N LYS A 73 18.04 -4.50 -1.16
CA LYS A 73 18.69 -3.20 -1.39
C LYS A 73 18.12 -2.53 -2.66
N GLY A 74 17.76 -1.26 -2.54
CA GLY A 74 17.20 -0.48 -3.64
C GLY A 74 15.74 -0.79 -3.97
N LYS A 75 15.08 -1.72 -3.26
CA LYS A 75 13.62 -1.83 -3.26
C LYS A 75 13.02 -0.88 -2.25
N LEU A 76 11.80 -0.40 -2.53
CA LEU A 76 11.03 0.40 -1.60
C LEU A 76 10.71 -0.41 -0.34
N ILE A 77 10.79 0.23 0.82
CA ILE A 77 10.41 -0.35 2.11
C ILE A 77 8.95 -0.80 2.06
N SER A 78 8.65 -1.96 2.65
CA SER A 78 7.31 -2.53 2.62
C SER A 78 6.27 -1.61 3.27
N PRO A 79 5.02 -1.57 2.76
CA PRO A 79 3.95 -0.71 3.29
C PRO A 79 3.75 -0.83 4.81
N TYR A 80 3.95 -2.02 5.37
CA TYR A 80 3.88 -2.24 6.81
C TYR A 80 4.82 -1.32 7.60
N PHE A 81 6.08 -1.22 7.19
CA PHE A 81 7.05 -0.36 7.86
C PHE A 81 6.76 1.13 7.62
N GLN A 82 6.22 1.49 6.45
CA GLN A 82 5.82 2.87 6.15
C GLN A 82 4.69 3.31 7.08
N ASN A 83 3.65 2.48 7.21
CA ASN A 83 2.52 2.72 8.12
C ASN A 83 2.99 2.81 9.57
N LYS A 84 3.88 1.90 9.99
CA LYS A 84 4.44 1.92 11.35
C LYS A 84 5.26 3.18 11.63
N ALA A 85 6.03 3.66 10.65
CA ALA A 85 6.76 4.92 10.75
C ALA A 85 5.79 6.11 10.86
N GLN A 86 4.74 6.14 10.05
CA GLN A 86 3.69 7.16 10.12
C GLN A 86 2.99 7.16 11.48
N GLU A 87 2.57 5.99 11.98
CA GLU A 87 1.99 5.83 13.31
C GLU A 87 2.93 6.37 14.39
N TYR A 88 4.22 6.03 14.32
CA TYR A 88 5.22 6.53 15.26
C TYR A 88 5.32 8.06 15.23
N VAL A 89 5.34 8.67 14.05
CA VAL A 89 5.36 10.13 13.86
C VAL A 89 4.09 10.76 14.46
N LEU A 90 2.91 10.21 14.15
CA LEU A 90 1.63 10.67 14.68
C LEU A 90 1.60 10.60 16.22
N GLN A 91 2.04 9.48 16.79
CA GLN A 91 2.03 9.26 18.23
C GLN A 91 3.06 10.10 18.98
N ASN A 92 4.21 10.43 18.39
CA ASN A 92 5.27 11.11 19.13
C ASN A 92 5.36 12.61 18.84
N LEU A 93 5.07 13.04 17.62
CA LEU A 93 5.06 14.47 17.27
C LEU A 93 3.71 15.12 17.55
N TYR A 94 2.61 14.38 17.37
CA TYR A 94 1.25 14.85 17.64
C TYR A 94 0.65 14.25 18.90
N LYS A 95 1.50 13.80 19.83
CA LYS A 95 1.05 13.50 21.19
C LYS A 95 0.29 14.73 21.68
N ASN A 96 -1.03 14.57 21.90
CA ASN A 96 -1.77 15.43 22.82
C ASN A 96 -0.85 15.54 24.02
N LYS A 97 -0.28 16.71 24.29
CA LYS A 97 0.43 16.93 25.55
C LYS A 97 -0.53 16.40 26.59
N THR A 98 -0.27 15.23 27.16
CA THR A 98 -0.97 14.79 28.36
C THR A 98 -0.65 15.93 29.29
N SER A 99 -1.63 16.81 29.47
CA SER A 99 -1.47 18.02 30.26
C SER A 99 -0.81 17.57 31.55
N ILE A 100 0.11 18.36 32.09
CA ILE A 100 0.75 18.08 33.38
C ILE A 100 -0.31 17.61 34.40
N THR A 101 -1.51 18.18 34.32
CA THR A 101 -2.70 17.77 35.09
C THR A 101 -3.12 16.30 34.89
N SER A 102 -3.19 15.78 33.67
CA SER A 102 -3.54 14.37 33.40
C SER A 102 -2.48 13.38 33.89
N LEU A 103 -1.20 13.76 33.85
CA LEU A 103 -0.11 12.96 34.44
C LEU A 103 -0.16 13.02 35.98
N GLN A 104 -0.54 14.16 36.53
CA GLN A 104 -0.70 14.34 37.97
C GLN A 104 -1.91 13.56 38.51
N GLU A 105 -3.03 13.55 37.79
CA GLU A 105 -4.22 12.76 38.12
C GLU A 105 -3.95 11.26 38.07
N THR A 106 -3.23 10.78 37.05
CA THR A 106 -2.86 9.36 36.95
C THR A 106 -1.91 8.95 38.08
N ASN A 107 -0.92 9.78 38.42
CA ASN A 107 -0.05 9.56 39.57
C ASN A 107 -0.83 9.55 40.89
N ASN A 108 -1.71 10.52 41.12
CA ASN A 108 -2.53 10.57 42.33
C ASN A 108 -3.42 9.33 42.48
N LYS A 109 -3.98 8.84 41.37
CA LYS A 109 -4.81 7.62 41.32
C LYS A 109 -4.00 6.34 41.57
N MET A 110 -2.72 6.30 41.20
CA MET A 110 -1.83 5.20 41.54
C MET A 110 -1.43 5.24 43.02
N VAL A 111 -1.09 6.42 43.54
CA VAL A 111 -0.75 6.61 44.96
C VAL A 111 -1.92 6.21 45.86
N SER A 112 -3.16 6.57 45.50
CA SER A 112 -4.33 6.16 46.29
C SER A 112 -4.55 4.65 46.30
N LYS A 113 -4.32 3.96 45.17
CA LYS A 113 -4.38 2.49 45.12
C LYS A 113 -3.31 1.81 45.97
N ILE A 114 -2.08 2.33 45.95
CA ILE A 114 -0.99 1.82 46.80
C ILE A 114 -1.34 2.00 48.28
N LYS A 115 -1.94 3.13 48.66
CA LYS A 115 -2.39 3.38 50.05
C LYS A 115 -3.57 2.52 50.50
N GLN A 116 -4.31 1.92 49.56
CA GLN A 116 -5.45 1.05 49.85
C GLN A 116 -5.07 -0.45 49.93
N LEU A 117 -3.82 -0.78 49.61
CA LEU A 117 -3.20 -2.10 49.80
C LEU A 117 -2.46 -2.13 51.14
#